data_AF-A0A2E0TSI3-F1
#
_entry.id   AF-A0A2E0TSI3-F1
#
_cell.length_a   1.000
_cell.length_b   1.000
_cell.length_c   1.000
_cell.angle_alpha   90.00
_cell.angle_beta   90.00
_cell.angle_gamma   90.00
#
_symmetry.space_group_name_H-M   'P 1'
#
loop_
_entity.id
_entity.type
_entity.pdbx_description
1 polymer ?
#
loop_
_entity_poly.entity_id
_entity_poly.type
_entity_poly.pdbx_seq_one_letter_code
_entity_poly.pdbx_strand_id
1 'polypeptide(L)'
;MKLGRKLARLGSAGPGSRAPSAAQPAEPEACLRDDDASSAGAPGGDARGGDVLGDGMLGGDVLGGRAPRPGGHSSGGDVPGGHSSGGDVPGGDVPEGAPRGCHDGGAGAPSGAPGIDPARRARIRRLQRSLDALVSKGRSEMRARPSGPADAGDALAAALRSSAPTPRIPPSGRSLPGARVSTPYGPVHQVEHWLEPHHAHGVVPVTSALEAESPLVASLALDPAFREIDLSRALFIDTETTGLSTAAGTLAFLVGVAFFEDESLCVQQYLLTELGREAPMLQLLAERIRAASCVVSYNGKSFDWPLLRARYVMNRVAAPPLPPHLDLLHCARRVFKKRLDSVRLVDMERELLGFVREHDVSGAEIPGIYLHFVRSGDPGRLDGVVEHNGHDLIALAAILGELAKRFRDVRREDDPLDHLGYAKVAERAGDAERAARFASAAAAGGGDEECTLEALLLAARVARRSKDVEAEERALLTALGTRAAPRVHLELAKLYEHRRKDPVRALSHAMTTCPAEALEERERRLKRLAGRLARHNVRKRPR
;
A
#
# COMPACT_ATOMS: atom_id res chain seq x y z
N MET A 1 63.82 -18.77 -12.61
CA MET A 1 64.19 -17.44 -13.15
C MET A 1 63.37 -16.43 -12.37
N LYS A 2 63.97 -15.50 -11.61
CA LYS A 2 64.43 -14.14 -12.03
C LYS A 2 63.28 -13.29 -12.63
N LEU A 3 62.99 -12.05 -12.20
CA LEU A 3 63.51 -11.23 -11.09
C LEU A 3 62.65 -9.95 -10.87
N GLY A 4 62.50 -9.46 -9.61
CA GLY A 4 62.50 -8.03 -9.16
C GLY A 4 61.45 -7.03 -9.71
N ARG A 5 61.15 -5.87 -9.11
CA ARG A 5 61.48 -5.16 -7.83
C ARG A 5 60.20 -4.37 -7.44
N LYS A 6 59.81 -4.00 -6.21
CA LYS A 6 60.38 -3.88 -4.84
C LYS A 6 61.16 -2.59 -4.49
N LEU A 7 60.50 -1.72 -3.69
CA LEU A 7 60.99 -0.69 -2.73
C LEU A 7 61.56 0.67 -3.19
N ALA A 8 61.06 1.75 -2.56
CA ALA A 8 61.85 2.67 -1.74
C ALA A 8 60.99 3.32 -0.61
N ARG A 9 61.60 3.56 0.57
CA ARG A 9 61.09 4.34 1.71
C ARG A 9 62.02 5.54 1.93
N LEU A 10 61.58 6.57 2.68
CA LEU A 10 62.32 7.42 3.65
C LEU A 10 61.38 8.57 4.10
N GLY A 11 61.36 9.10 5.33
CA GLY A 11 62.00 8.65 6.57
C GLY A 11 62.66 9.77 7.41
N SER A 12 61.89 10.49 8.23
CA SER A 12 62.36 11.32 9.38
C SER A 12 61.13 11.81 10.19
N ALA A 13 61.14 12.13 11.49
CA ALA A 13 61.91 11.80 12.69
C ALA A 13 61.23 12.60 13.85
N GLY A 14 61.04 12.02 15.05
CA GLY A 14 60.58 12.77 16.25
C GLY A 14 61.71 13.56 16.94
N PRO A 15 61.45 14.33 18.02
CA PRO A 15 60.93 13.82 19.32
C PRO A 15 59.93 14.77 20.04
N GLY A 16 59.32 14.47 21.21
CA GLY A 16 59.28 13.26 22.04
C GLY A 16 58.79 13.53 23.49
N SER A 17 58.41 12.47 24.24
CA SER A 17 58.08 12.43 25.71
C SER A 17 56.82 13.20 26.18
N ARG A 18 56.05 12.79 27.21
CA ARG A 18 56.21 11.77 28.28
C ARG A 18 54.91 10.98 28.54
N ALA A 19 55.04 9.73 29.00
CA ALA A 19 54.04 9.03 29.84
C ALA A 19 54.57 8.96 31.29
N PRO A 20 53.71 8.71 32.31
CA PRO A 20 53.52 7.36 32.90
C PRO A 20 52.02 7.05 33.21
N SER A 21 51.55 5.87 33.63
CA SER A 21 52.11 4.53 33.92
C SER A 21 50.99 3.45 33.83
N ALA A 22 51.38 2.17 33.74
CA ALA A 22 50.58 0.94 33.91
C ALA A 22 49.88 0.82 35.31
N ALA A 23 49.01 -0.15 35.64
CA ALA A 23 48.86 -1.53 35.12
C ALA A 23 47.45 -2.18 35.32
N GLN A 24 47.28 -3.40 34.77
CA GLN A 24 46.16 -4.36 34.94
C GLN A 24 46.40 -5.33 36.15
N PRO A 25 45.64 -6.44 36.38
CA PRO A 25 44.18 -6.74 36.35
C PRO A 25 43.68 -7.46 37.67
N ALA A 26 42.36 -7.70 37.86
CA ALA A 26 41.82 -8.87 38.60
C ALA A 26 40.26 -9.03 38.54
N GLU A 27 39.77 -10.28 38.53
CA GLU A 27 38.49 -10.78 39.10
C GLU A 27 38.86 -11.83 40.20
N PRO A 28 37.96 -12.53 40.94
CA PRO A 28 36.52 -12.34 41.26
C PRO A 28 36.20 -12.47 42.80
N GLU A 29 34.91 -12.70 43.13
CA GLU A 29 34.33 -13.38 44.33
C GLU A 29 33.94 -12.63 45.64
N ALA A 30 32.62 -12.56 45.84
CA ALA A 30 31.80 -13.06 46.98
C ALA A 30 32.15 -12.81 48.47
N CYS A 31 31.21 -12.15 49.19
CA CYS A 31 30.55 -12.59 50.45
C CYS A 31 29.57 -11.46 50.90
N LEU A 32 28.25 -11.68 51.04
CA LEU A 32 27.48 -12.43 52.05
C LEU A 32 27.11 -11.62 53.32
N ARG A 33 25.85 -11.84 53.74
CA ARG A 33 25.17 -11.49 55.02
C ARG A 33 24.42 -10.15 55.07
N ASP A 34 23.08 -10.16 55.13
CA ASP A 34 22.14 -10.49 56.25
C ASP A 34 21.82 -9.18 57.03
N ASP A 35 20.61 -8.85 57.50
CA ASP A 35 19.33 -9.57 57.56
C ASP A 35 18.12 -8.60 57.72
N ASP A 36 16.92 -9.15 57.95
CA ASP A 36 15.67 -8.54 58.46
C ASP A 36 14.75 -7.69 57.53
N ALA A 37 13.40 -7.73 57.64
CA ALA A 37 12.42 -8.79 57.97
C ALA A 37 10.97 -8.25 57.86
N SER A 38 9.99 -9.14 57.62
CA SER A 38 8.51 -8.92 57.73
C SER A 38 7.86 -7.96 56.69
N SER A 39 6.61 -8.11 56.21
CA SER A 39 5.61 -9.20 56.11
C SER A 39 4.46 -8.69 55.17
N ALA A 40 3.40 -9.39 54.72
CA ALA A 40 2.84 -10.73 54.92
C ALA A 40 1.91 -11.09 53.72
N GLY A 41 1.36 -12.33 53.68
CA GLY A 41 0.05 -12.62 53.05
C GLY A 41 0.00 -13.35 51.70
N ALA A 42 -0.27 -14.67 51.75
CA ALA A 42 -0.88 -15.46 50.66
C ALA A 42 -2.44 -15.39 50.77
N PRO A 43 -3.32 -16.03 49.94
CA PRO A 43 -3.21 -17.29 49.18
C PRO A 43 -3.53 -17.13 47.67
N GLY A 44 -3.59 -18.14 46.79
CA GLY A 44 -3.35 -19.58 46.85
C GLY A 44 -4.04 -20.25 45.63
N GLY A 45 -3.44 -21.28 45.03
CA GLY A 45 -3.96 -21.93 43.81
C GLY A 45 -3.58 -23.40 43.76
N ASP A 46 -4.60 -24.26 43.68
CA ASP A 46 -4.49 -25.70 43.94
C ASP A 46 -4.28 -26.55 42.67
N ALA A 47 -3.72 -27.75 42.81
CA ALA A 47 -3.27 -28.59 41.70
C ALA A 47 -4.09 -29.88 41.51
N ARG A 48 -4.33 -30.28 40.25
CA ARG A 48 -4.62 -31.67 39.78
C ARG A 48 -4.22 -31.76 38.28
N GLY A 49 -3.70 -32.87 37.73
CA GLY A 49 -3.31 -34.16 38.32
C GLY A 49 -3.77 -35.37 37.49
N GLY A 50 -2.88 -35.95 36.69
CA GLY A 50 -2.95 -37.31 36.10
C GLY A 50 -2.72 -37.37 34.56
N ASP A 51 -1.84 -38.19 33.95
CA ASP A 51 -1.52 -39.66 34.04
C ASP A 51 -2.35 -40.51 33.03
N VAL A 52 -1.87 -41.50 32.24
CA VAL A 52 -0.55 -42.19 32.03
C VAL A 52 -0.47 -42.86 30.61
N LEU A 53 0.72 -43.37 30.19
CA LEU A 53 1.04 -44.44 29.18
C LEU A 53 0.99 -44.10 27.67
N GLY A 54 1.83 -44.67 26.78
CA GLY A 54 3.00 -45.57 26.92
C GLY A 54 3.44 -46.24 25.58
N ASP A 55 4.72 -46.65 25.46
CA ASP A 55 5.40 -47.38 24.35
C ASP A 55 5.47 -46.76 22.92
N GLY A 56 6.47 -47.03 22.07
CA GLY A 56 7.73 -47.79 22.28
C GLY A 56 8.49 -48.11 20.95
N MET A 57 9.80 -47.83 20.91
CA MET A 57 10.89 -48.29 19.99
C MET A 57 10.65 -48.63 18.50
N LEU A 58 11.55 -48.15 17.63
CA LEU A 58 12.67 -48.93 17.03
C LEU A 58 13.52 -48.07 16.07
N GLY A 59 14.82 -48.40 15.91
CA GLY A 59 15.74 -47.73 14.97
C GLY A 59 16.54 -48.74 14.13
N GLY A 60 17.37 -48.27 13.19
CA GLY A 60 18.27 -49.13 12.42
C GLY A 60 18.78 -48.53 11.09
N ASP A 61 20.10 -48.36 11.00
CA ASP A 61 20.91 -47.78 9.92
C ASP A 61 20.83 -48.42 8.50
N VAL A 62 21.61 -47.84 7.56
CA VAL A 62 22.62 -48.50 6.68
C VAL A 62 22.61 -48.03 5.19
N LEU A 63 23.64 -47.23 4.83
CA LEU A 63 24.39 -47.12 3.55
C LEU A 63 23.71 -46.79 2.19
N GLY A 64 24.37 -45.92 1.41
CA GLY A 64 24.75 -46.32 0.03
C GLY A 64 24.67 -45.33 -1.15
N GLY A 65 25.67 -44.44 -1.29
CA GLY A 65 26.47 -44.39 -2.53
C GLY A 65 26.06 -43.58 -3.80
N ARG A 66 27.08 -42.85 -4.31
CA ARG A 66 27.40 -42.50 -5.72
C ARG A 66 26.64 -41.40 -6.49
N ALA A 67 27.41 -40.38 -6.85
CA ALA A 67 27.28 -39.61 -8.10
C ALA A 67 27.63 -40.46 -9.34
N PRO A 68 27.29 -40.00 -10.56
CA PRO A 68 28.38 -39.62 -11.47
C PRO A 68 28.11 -38.41 -12.39
N ARG A 69 29.20 -37.67 -12.66
CA ARG A 69 29.59 -37.12 -13.99
C ARG A 69 30.85 -37.93 -14.42
N PRO A 70 31.38 -37.93 -15.67
CA PRO A 70 31.27 -36.88 -16.70
C PRO A 70 31.13 -37.39 -18.17
N GLY A 71 31.29 -36.46 -19.13
CA GLY A 71 31.40 -36.71 -20.58
C GLY A 71 30.41 -35.84 -21.38
N GLY A 72 30.78 -35.10 -22.42
CA GLY A 72 32.07 -34.96 -23.11
C GLY A 72 31.90 -35.18 -24.61
N HIS A 73 32.50 -34.29 -25.42
CA HIS A 73 32.42 -34.17 -26.90
C HIS A 73 31.21 -33.40 -27.46
N SER A 74 31.28 -32.52 -28.48
CA SER A 74 32.32 -31.71 -29.18
C SER A 74 32.08 -31.75 -30.70
N SER A 75 31.54 -30.65 -31.25
CA SER A 75 31.59 -30.18 -32.66
C SER A 75 30.44 -29.19 -32.86
N GLY A 76 30.54 -28.13 -33.67
CA GLY A 76 31.69 -27.63 -34.44
C GLY A 76 31.20 -26.85 -35.66
N GLY A 77 31.64 -25.60 -35.81
CA GLY A 77 31.39 -24.73 -36.97
C GLY A 77 29.94 -24.24 -37.15
N ASP A 78 29.68 -23.25 -38.02
CA ASP A 78 30.61 -22.24 -38.53
C ASP A 78 29.86 -21.01 -39.10
N VAL A 79 30.58 -19.91 -39.28
CA VAL A 79 30.04 -18.62 -39.77
C VAL A 79 30.05 -18.55 -41.31
N PRO A 80 29.05 -17.89 -41.90
CA PRO A 80 29.30 -16.87 -42.94
C PRO A 80 28.47 -15.58 -42.65
N GLY A 81 28.90 -14.33 -42.88
CA GLY A 81 29.96 -13.80 -43.75
C GLY A 81 29.50 -13.76 -45.21
N GLY A 82 29.16 -12.65 -45.87
CA GLY A 82 29.15 -11.22 -45.51
C GLY A 82 28.47 -10.41 -46.64
N HIS A 83 29.02 -9.23 -46.97
CA HIS A 83 28.58 -8.22 -47.96
C HIS A 83 27.69 -7.07 -47.42
N SER A 84 28.01 -5.77 -47.41
CA SER A 84 29.00 -4.87 -48.08
C SER A 84 28.42 -3.94 -49.17
N SER A 85 27.90 -2.78 -48.76
CA SER A 85 27.86 -1.48 -49.48
C SER A 85 27.06 -0.47 -48.63
N GLY A 86 27.34 0.84 -48.59
CA GLY A 86 28.44 1.62 -49.18
C GLY A 86 28.02 3.08 -49.42
N GLY A 87 28.71 4.04 -48.78
CA GLY A 87 28.57 5.50 -48.98
C GLY A 87 27.31 6.16 -48.40
N ASP A 88 27.28 7.48 -48.14
CA ASP A 88 28.38 8.43 -47.92
C ASP A 88 27.84 9.67 -47.16
N VAL A 89 28.73 10.46 -46.55
CA VAL A 89 28.41 11.69 -45.80
C VAL A 89 29.05 12.90 -46.47
N PRO A 90 28.30 14.00 -46.64
CA PRO A 90 28.67 15.28 -45.99
C PRO A 90 27.43 15.92 -45.30
N GLY A 91 27.52 16.77 -44.28
CA GLY A 91 28.66 17.55 -43.77
C GLY A 91 28.40 19.05 -44.02
N GLY A 92 28.36 19.88 -42.97
CA GLY A 92 28.31 21.36 -43.10
C GLY A 92 27.24 22.10 -42.30
N ASP A 93 27.62 22.53 -41.10
CA ASP A 93 27.49 23.89 -40.52
C ASP A 93 26.14 24.57 -40.19
N VAL A 94 26.20 25.26 -39.06
CA VAL A 94 25.22 26.21 -38.48
C VAL A 94 25.78 27.64 -38.67
N PRO A 95 24.92 28.67 -38.82
CA PRO A 95 25.09 29.80 -37.89
C PRO A 95 23.77 30.42 -37.38
N GLU A 96 23.92 31.26 -36.35
CA GLU A 96 22.88 31.97 -35.61
C GLU A 96 22.22 33.12 -36.41
N GLY A 97 21.04 33.60 -35.96
CA GLY A 97 20.50 34.89 -36.43
C GLY A 97 19.02 35.18 -36.16
N ALA A 98 18.74 35.86 -35.04
CA ALA A 98 17.57 36.75 -34.87
C ALA A 98 18.09 38.22 -34.95
N PRO A 99 17.29 39.31 -35.16
CA PRO A 99 15.89 39.48 -34.74
C PRO A 99 14.97 40.40 -35.61
N ARG A 100 13.74 40.69 -35.10
CA ARG A 100 12.73 41.73 -35.55
C ARG A 100 11.99 41.39 -36.88
N GLY A 101 10.74 41.78 -37.12
CA GLY A 101 9.68 42.39 -36.28
C GLY A 101 8.43 42.76 -37.12
N CYS A 102 7.22 42.69 -36.52
CA CYS A 102 5.93 43.32 -36.88
C CYS A 102 5.45 43.38 -38.37
N HIS A 103 4.40 42.63 -38.74
CA HIS A 103 3.03 43.15 -39.01
C HIS A 103 2.07 42.12 -39.67
N ASP A 104 0.78 42.48 -39.64
CA ASP A 104 -0.46 41.76 -39.97
C ASP A 104 -0.56 41.03 -41.33
N GLY A 105 -1.40 39.98 -41.37
CA GLY A 105 -1.88 39.35 -42.60
C GLY A 105 -2.62 38.03 -42.34
N GLY A 106 -3.88 37.90 -42.77
CA GLY A 106 -4.73 36.74 -42.47
C GLY A 106 -4.68 35.60 -43.50
N ALA A 107 -5.35 34.50 -43.13
CA ALA A 107 -5.71 33.32 -43.93
C ALA A 107 -4.61 32.27 -44.24
N GLY A 108 -4.86 31.02 -43.82
CA GLY A 108 -4.04 29.85 -44.20
C GLY A 108 -3.94 28.77 -43.12
N ALA A 109 -5.03 28.04 -42.85
CA ALA A 109 -4.98 26.89 -41.93
C ALA A 109 -4.52 25.61 -42.68
N PRO A 110 -3.41 24.96 -42.28
CA PRO A 110 -3.02 23.68 -42.87
C PRO A 110 -3.81 22.52 -42.25
N SER A 111 -4.59 21.82 -43.07
CA SER A 111 -5.27 20.59 -42.71
C SER A 111 -4.32 19.39 -42.83
N GLY A 112 -4.19 18.56 -41.78
CA GLY A 112 -3.25 17.43 -41.84
C GLY A 112 -3.03 16.58 -40.57
N ALA A 113 -3.96 16.54 -39.61
CA ALA A 113 -3.87 15.61 -38.49
C ALA A 113 -4.62 14.29 -38.80
N PRO A 114 -4.02 13.10 -38.55
CA PRO A 114 -4.65 11.82 -38.88
C PRO A 114 -5.97 11.65 -38.11
N GLY A 115 -7.07 11.52 -38.85
CA GLY A 115 -8.41 11.49 -38.29
C GLY A 115 -8.62 10.29 -37.37
N ILE A 116 -8.89 10.55 -36.09
CA ILE A 116 -9.25 9.52 -35.11
C ILE A 116 -10.46 8.73 -35.65
N ASP A 117 -10.35 7.41 -35.68
CA ASP A 117 -11.40 6.48 -36.10
C ASP A 117 -12.77 6.83 -35.48
N PRO A 118 -13.87 6.91 -36.26
CA PRO A 118 -15.22 7.13 -35.75
C PRO A 118 -15.65 6.20 -34.61
N ALA A 119 -15.26 4.93 -34.63
CA ALA A 119 -15.55 3.98 -33.56
C ALA A 119 -14.78 4.32 -32.28
N ARG A 120 -13.50 4.71 -32.38
CA ARG A 120 -12.71 5.26 -31.27
C ARG A 120 -13.32 6.55 -30.71
N ARG A 121 -13.82 7.49 -31.54
CA ARG A 121 -14.56 8.68 -31.06
C ARG A 121 -15.89 8.33 -30.39
N ALA A 122 -16.60 7.30 -30.87
CA ALA A 122 -17.82 6.80 -30.24
C ALA A 122 -17.53 6.14 -28.87
N ARG A 123 -16.40 5.43 -28.75
CA ARG A 123 -15.93 4.83 -27.48
C ARG A 123 -15.53 5.91 -26.47
N ILE A 124 -14.78 6.93 -26.88
CA ILE A 124 -14.41 8.07 -26.03
C ILE A 124 -15.66 8.78 -25.51
N ARG A 125 -16.63 9.11 -26.37
CA ARG A 125 -17.92 9.72 -25.95
C ARG A 125 -18.81 8.81 -25.11
N ARG A 126 -18.58 7.49 -25.10
CA ARG A 126 -19.26 6.55 -24.20
C ARG A 126 -18.58 6.53 -22.83
N LEU A 127 -17.25 6.51 -22.80
CA LEU A 127 -16.44 6.60 -21.58
C LEU A 127 -16.62 7.95 -20.86
N GLN A 128 -16.68 9.07 -21.59
CA GLN A 128 -17.00 10.39 -21.02
C GLN A 128 -18.37 10.36 -20.33
N ARG A 129 -19.43 9.92 -21.01
CA ARG A 129 -20.77 9.80 -20.39
C ARG A 129 -20.81 8.85 -19.19
N SER A 130 -20.03 7.77 -19.20
CA SER A 130 -19.90 6.88 -18.03
C SER A 130 -19.12 7.55 -16.88
N LEU A 131 -18.11 8.37 -17.17
CA LEU A 131 -17.39 9.16 -16.17
C LEU A 131 -18.28 10.26 -15.59
N ASP A 132 -19.00 10.99 -16.43
CA ASP A 132 -19.96 12.03 -16.02
C ASP A 132 -21.08 11.43 -15.15
N ALA A 133 -21.55 10.22 -15.48
CA ALA A 133 -22.52 9.47 -14.68
C ALA A 133 -21.95 8.97 -13.33
N LEU A 134 -20.67 8.61 -13.27
CA LEU A 134 -20.00 8.26 -12.01
C LEU A 134 -19.74 9.50 -11.14
N VAL A 135 -19.37 10.62 -11.74
CA VAL A 135 -19.19 11.91 -11.05
C VAL A 135 -20.52 12.46 -10.55
N SER A 136 -21.60 12.36 -11.33
CA SER A 136 -22.94 12.77 -10.88
C SER A 136 -23.50 11.84 -9.81
N LYS A 137 -23.30 10.53 -9.92
CA LYS A 137 -23.68 9.56 -8.88
C LYS A 137 -22.91 9.79 -7.58
N GLY A 138 -21.59 10.01 -7.66
CA GLY A 138 -20.77 10.40 -6.50
C GLY A 138 -21.21 11.73 -5.88
N ARG A 139 -21.61 12.72 -6.69
CA ARG A 139 -22.23 13.95 -6.19
C ARG A 139 -23.57 13.71 -5.50
N SER A 140 -24.43 12.82 -6.00
CA SER A 140 -25.71 12.50 -5.34
C SER A 140 -25.52 11.72 -4.03
N GLU A 141 -24.57 10.78 -3.97
CA GLU A 141 -24.21 10.04 -2.75
C GLU A 141 -23.59 10.98 -1.71
N MET A 142 -22.79 11.96 -2.14
CA MET A 142 -22.23 13.01 -1.28
C MET A 142 -23.29 14.02 -0.78
N ARG A 143 -24.38 14.20 -1.53
CA ARG A 143 -25.53 15.07 -1.17
C ARG A 143 -26.56 14.39 -0.27
N ALA A 144 -26.41 13.08 -0.01
CA ALA A 144 -27.23 12.32 0.94
C ALA A 144 -26.72 12.39 2.39
N ARG A 145 -25.58 13.05 2.63
CA ARG A 145 -25.17 13.48 3.98
C ARG A 145 -25.98 14.73 4.38
N PRO A 146 -26.35 14.91 5.66
CA PRO A 146 -26.94 16.16 6.12
C PRO A 146 -25.97 17.31 5.82
N SER A 147 -26.49 18.41 5.30
CA SER A 147 -25.71 19.58 4.95
C SER A 147 -25.20 20.28 6.22
N GLY A 148 -23.97 19.94 6.62
CA GLY A 148 -23.14 20.84 7.43
C GLY A 148 -22.97 22.19 6.72
N PRO A 149 -22.71 23.27 7.46
CA PRO A 149 -22.89 24.62 6.96
C PRO A 149 -22.00 24.92 5.75
N ALA A 150 -22.56 25.62 4.77
CA ALA A 150 -21.83 26.12 3.60
C ALA A 150 -20.80 27.21 3.97
N ASP A 151 -20.72 27.57 5.26
CA ASP A 151 -20.09 28.78 5.75
C ASP A 151 -18.59 28.67 6.03
N ALA A 152 -17.95 27.50 6.03
CA ALA A 152 -16.54 27.39 6.47
C ALA A 152 -15.56 28.23 5.61
N GLY A 153 -15.73 28.20 4.28
CA GLY A 153 -14.94 29.02 3.35
C GLY A 153 -15.25 30.52 3.48
N ASP A 154 -16.53 30.87 3.62
CA ASP A 154 -16.96 32.27 3.80
C ASP A 154 -16.60 32.82 5.18
N ALA A 155 -16.53 31.97 6.21
CA ALA A 155 -16.10 32.28 7.57
C ALA A 155 -14.59 32.56 7.65
N LEU A 156 -13.77 31.82 6.87
CA LEU A 156 -12.35 32.12 6.71
C LEU A 156 -12.16 33.41 5.89
N ALA A 157 -12.89 33.57 4.78
CA ALA A 157 -12.86 34.79 3.99
C ALA A 157 -13.35 36.03 4.78
N ALA A 158 -14.29 35.85 5.71
CA ALA A 158 -14.74 36.90 6.62
C ALA A 158 -13.70 37.21 7.71
N ALA A 159 -13.03 36.19 8.27
CA ALA A 159 -11.94 36.38 9.23
C ALA A 159 -10.76 37.12 8.60
N LEU A 160 -10.43 36.83 7.33
CA LEU A 160 -9.43 37.54 6.54
C LEU A 160 -9.81 39.01 6.22
N ARG A 161 -11.10 39.36 6.28
CA ARG A 161 -11.60 40.73 6.04
C ARG A 161 -11.70 41.59 7.30
N SER A 162 -11.67 41.01 8.50
CA SER A 162 -11.68 41.76 9.76
C SER A 162 -10.27 42.11 10.22
N SER A 163 -9.89 43.38 10.10
CA SER A 163 -8.66 43.92 10.66
C SER A 163 -8.66 43.83 12.20
N ALA A 164 -7.63 43.15 12.74
CA ALA A 164 -7.29 43.03 14.17
C ALA A 164 -8.43 42.58 15.12
N PRO A 165 -8.51 41.29 15.52
CA PRO A 165 -9.47 40.87 16.52
C PRO A 165 -9.08 41.44 17.90
N THR A 166 -9.97 42.23 18.49
CA THR A 166 -9.97 42.44 19.94
C THR A 166 -10.47 41.14 20.59
N PRO A 167 -9.72 40.49 21.51
CA PRO A 167 -10.16 39.25 22.13
C PRO A 167 -11.44 39.52 22.94
N ARG A 168 -12.57 38.96 22.46
CA ARG A 168 -13.88 39.05 23.13
C ARG A 168 -14.03 38.10 24.31
N ILE A 169 -13.05 37.22 24.50
CA ILE A 169 -12.97 36.21 25.56
C ILE A 169 -11.57 36.42 26.18
N PRO A 170 -11.43 36.53 27.51
CA PRO A 170 -10.12 36.57 28.15
C PRO A 170 -9.38 35.25 27.82
N PRO A 171 -8.07 35.30 27.52
CA PRO A 171 -7.33 34.08 27.17
C PRO A 171 -7.42 33.06 28.31
N SER A 172 -7.71 31.81 27.97
CA SER A 172 -7.96 30.70 28.93
C SER A 172 -6.79 30.35 29.86
N GLY A 173 -5.65 31.04 29.75
CA GLY A 173 -4.40 30.70 30.42
C GLY A 173 -3.67 29.49 29.81
N ARG A 174 -4.29 28.79 28.84
CA ARG A 174 -3.67 27.66 28.13
C ARG A 174 -2.61 28.17 27.15
N SER A 175 -1.48 27.48 27.10
CA SER A 175 -0.50 27.61 26.02
C SER A 175 -0.89 26.73 24.83
N LEU A 176 -0.40 27.07 23.64
CA LEU A 176 -0.40 26.12 22.52
C LEU A 176 0.45 24.89 22.85
N PRO A 177 0.08 23.67 22.38
CA PRO A 177 0.94 22.49 22.49
C PRO A 177 2.20 22.68 21.64
N GLY A 178 3.34 22.13 22.07
CA GLY A 178 4.62 22.26 21.36
C GLY A 178 5.30 23.63 21.55
N ALA A 179 6.21 23.98 20.64
CA ALA A 179 7.06 25.17 20.75
C ALA A 179 7.30 25.88 19.41
N ARG A 180 7.65 27.16 19.46
CA ARG A 180 8.08 27.94 18.28
C ARG A 180 9.57 27.68 18.01
N VAL A 181 9.85 26.87 16.99
CA VAL A 181 11.21 26.51 16.54
C VAL A 181 11.66 27.47 15.44
N SER A 182 12.92 27.94 15.52
CA SER A 182 13.54 28.74 14.45
C SER A 182 14.16 27.82 13.41
N THR A 183 13.83 28.02 12.13
CA THR A 183 14.37 27.20 11.02
C THR A 183 15.04 28.09 9.96
N PRO A 184 15.84 27.54 9.04
CA PRO A 184 16.43 28.31 7.93
C PRO A 184 15.40 29.06 7.06
N TYR A 185 14.12 28.64 7.10
CA TYR A 185 13.02 29.24 6.33
C TYR A 185 12.19 30.25 7.13
N GLY A 186 12.50 30.46 8.41
CA GLY A 186 11.71 31.24 9.36
C GLY A 186 11.15 30.40 10.51
N PRO A 187 10.42 31.02 11.45
CA PRO A 187 9.89 30.31 12.59
C PRO A 187 8.67 29.44 12.22
N VAL A 188 8.60 28.23 12.79
CA VAL A 188 7.47 27.31 12.70
C VAL A 188 7.02 26.95 14.11
N HIS A 189 5.72 26.80 14.34
CA HIS A 189 5.21 26.21 15.58
C HIS A 189 5.14 24.70 15.40
N GLN A 190 5.91 23.95 16.18
CA GLN A 190 6.10 22.51 16.03
C GLN A 190 5.74 21.79 17.32
N VAL A 191 4.97 20.72 17.19
CA VAL A 191 4.85 19.66 18.20
C VAL A 191 5.72 18.51 17.72
N GLU A 192 6.48 17.91 18.63
CA GLU A 192 7.29 16.72 18.35
C GLU A 192 7.09 15.70 19.47
N HIS A 193 6.92 14.44 19.08
CA HIS A 193 6.81 13.32 20.00
C HIS A 193 7.58 12.12 19.44
N TRP A 194 8.23 11.39 20.35
CA TRP A 194 9.03 10.21 20.02
C TRP A 194 8.38 8.98 20.64
N LEU A 195 8.16 7.97 19.80
CA LEU A 195 7.58 6.71 20.19
C LEU A 195 8.66 5.63 20.13
N GLU A 196 8.89 4.99 21.28
CA GLU A 196 9.74 3.82 21.40
C GLU A 196 9.37 2.74 20.37
N PRO A 197 10.32 1.94 19.86
CA PRO A 197 10.06 1.00 18.76
C PRO A 197 8.89 0.03 19.01
N HIS A 198 8.66 -0.34 20.27
CA HIS A 198 7.62 -1.26 20.72
C HIS A 198 6.32 -0.58 21.18
N HIS A 199 6.17 0.74 20.99
CA HIS A 199 4.91 1.45 21.23
C HIS A 199 3.81 0.87 20.34
N ALA A 200 2.69 0.47 20.97
CA ALA A 200 1.59 -0.21 20.31
C ALA A 200 0.38 0.71 20.11
N HIS A 201 -0.09 0.79 18.86
CA HIS A 201 -1.39 1.38 18.55
C HIS A 201 -2.44 0.26 18.61
N GLY A 202 -3.19 0.21 19.70
CA GLY A 202 -3.96 -0.99 20.05
C GLY A 202 -3.04 -2.18 20.32
N VAL A 203 -3.19 -3.27 19.56
CA VAL A 203 -2.37 -4.50 19.72
C VAL A 203 -1.17 -4.58 18.76
N VAL A 204 -0.92 -3.54 17.96
CA VAL A 204 0.10 -3.58 16.88
C VAL A 204 1.21 -2.56 17.13
N PRO A 205 2.49 -2.97 17.22
CA PRO A 205 3.60 -2.05 17.42
C PRO A 205 3.90 -1.24 16.15
N VAL A 206 4.34 0.01 16.31
CA VAL A 206 4.68 0.90 15.17
C VAL A 206 5.81 0.35 14.31
N THR A 207 6.77 -0.37 14.90
CA THR A 207 7.85 -1.12 14.21
C THR A 207 7.36 -2.14 13.19
N SER A 208 6.10 -2.60 13.26
CA SER A 208 5.55 -3.51 12.24
C SER A 208 5.60 -2.92 10.82
N ALA A 209 5.66 -1.59 10.67
CA ALA A 209 5.91 -0.93 9.39
C ALA A 209 7.31 -1.19 8.82
N LEU A 210 8.32 -1.37 9.69
CA LEU A 210 9.70 -1.73 9.32
C LEU A 210 9.83 -3.22 8.98
N GLU A 211 9.03 -4.07 9.62
CA GLU A 211 8.93 -5.52 9.33
C GLU A 211 8.20 -5.84 8.01
N ALA A 212 7.54 -4.84 7.41
CA ALA A 212 6.84 -4.99 6.15
C ALA A 212 7.83 -5.16 4.99
N GLU A 213 7.54 -6.08 4.07
CA GLU A 213 8.38 -6.30 2.89
C GLU A 213 7.93 -5.43 1.71
N SER A 214 8.86 -4.66 1.15
CA SER A 214 8.66 -3.84 -0.06
C SER A 214 7.93 -4.60 -1.21
N PRO A 215 8.30 -5.85 -1.58
CA PRO A 215 7.51 -6.66 -2.54
C PRO A 215 6.05 -6.96 -2.16
N LEU A 216 5.74 -7.13 -0.87
CA LEU A 216 4.36 -7.28 -0.39
C LEU A 216 3.60 -5.95 -0.48
N VAL A 217 4.24 -4.83 -0.12
CA VAL A 217 3.67 -3.48 -0.27
C VAL A 217 3.36 -3.17 -1.73
N ALA A 218 4.25 -3.48 -2.68
CA ALA A 218 4.00 -3.35 -4.12
C ALA A 218 2.78 -4.17 -4.60
N SER A 219 2.62 -5.37 -4.05
CA SER A 219 1.50 -6.26 -4.36
C SER A 219 0.17 -5.74 -3.77
N LEU A 220 0.17 -5.25 -2.53
CA LEU A 220 -0.98 -4.61 -1.89
C LEU A 220 -1.40 -3.31 -2.60
N ALA A 221 -0.41 -2.48 -2.97
CA ALA A 221 -0.58 -1.26 -3.74
C ALA A 221 -1.07 -1.52 -5.17
N LEU A 222 -0.76 -2.70 -5.73
CA LEU A 222 -0.86 -3.05 -7.14
C LEU A 222 -0.09 -2.08 -8.04
N ASP A 223 1.12 -1.73 -7.58
CA ASP A 223 2.00 -0.73 -8.20
C ASP A 223 3.46 -1.19 -8.04
N PRO A 224 4.19 -1.47 -9.14
CA PRO A 224 5.57 -1.95 -9.07
C PRO A 224 6.56 -0.89 -8.57
N ALA A 225 6.18 0.40 -8.49
CA ALA A 225 7.05 1.45 -7.96
C ALA A 225 7.46 1.25 -6.49
N PHE A 226 6.71 0.43 -5.73
CA PHE A 226 7.03 0.07 -4.35
C PHE A 226 7.84 -1.22 -4.24
N ARG A 227 8.41 -1.77 -5.32
CA ARG A 227 9.12 -3.07 -5.26
C ARG A 227 10.52 -2.97 -4.63
N GLU A 228 11.14 -1.80 -4.71
CA GLU A 228 12.51 -1.53 -4.29
C GLU A 228 12.58 -0.28 -3.38
N ILE A 229 11.55 -0.04 -2.56
CA ILE A 229 11.55 1.05 -1.58
C ILE A 229 12.19 0.62 -0.25
N ASP A 230 12.78 1.58 0.44
CA ASP A 230 13.33 1.43 1.78
C ASP A 230 12.31 1.90 2.82
N LEU A 231 11.62 0.98 3.48
CA LEU A 231 10.54 1.30 4.43
C LEU A 231 11.03 1.96 5.72
N SER A 232 12.34 1.89 6.05
CA SER A 232 12.92 2.70 7.13
C SER A 232 12.88 4.19 6.84
N ARG A 233 12.79 4.55 5.56
CA ARG A 233 12.66 5.93 5.06
C ARG A 233 11.25 6.25 4.52
N ALA A 234 10.24 5.50 4.99
CA ALA A 234 8.84 5.85 4.73
C ALA A 234 8.45 7.13 5.49
N LEU A 235 7.75 8.04 4.82
CA LEU A 235 7.21 9.26 5.42
C LEU A 235 5.68 9.16 5.46
N PHE A 236 5.12 9.01 6.65
CA PHE A 236 3.69 9.07 6.90
C PHE A 236 3.25 10.54 6.91
N ILE A 237 2.12 10.86 6.27
CA ILE A 237 1.60 12.24 6.17
C ILE A 237 0.08 12.23 6.37
N ASP A 238 -0.39 13.17 7.18
CA ASP A 238 -1.80 13.51 7.37
C ASP A 238 -1.97 15.04 7.57
N THR A 239 -3.09 15.63 7.15
CA THR A 239 -3.31 17.09 7.28
C THR A 239 -4.69 17.49 7.79
N GLU A 240 -4.70 18.42 8.76
CA GLU A 240 -5.94 19.08 9.17
C GLU A 240 -6.16 20.37 8.40
N THR A 241 -7.41 20.57 7.99
CA THR A 241 -7.76 21.57 6.98
C THR A 241 -8.91 22.46 7.40
N THR A 242 -8.94 23.70 6.89
CA THR A 242 -10.03 24.64 7.19
C THR A 242 -11.35 24.30 6.49
N GLY A 243 -11.46 23.15 5.81
CA GLY A 243 -12.68 22.66 5.18
C GLY A 243 -12.43 21.57 4.15
N LEU A 244 -13.48 20.77 3.89
CA LEU A 244 -13.44 19.55 3.05
C LEU A 244 -13.25 19.77 1.54
N SER A 245 -12.81 20.95 1.10
CA SER A 245 -12.60 21.28 -0.32
C SER A 245 -11.12 21.46 -0.63
N THR A 246 -10.67 21.03 -1.80
CA THR A 246 -9.32 21.33 -2.30
C THR A 246 -9.24 22.70 -3.01
N ALA A 247 -10.20 23.60 -2.76
CA ALA A 247 -10.22 24.93 -3.35
C ALA A 247 -9.11 25.82 -2.77
N ALA A 248 -8.70 26.85 -3.53
CA ALA A 248 -7.60 27.75 -3.17
C ALA A 248 -7.77 28.50 -1.83
N GLY A 249 -8.99 28.58 -1.30
CA GLY A 249 -9.28 29.16 0.02
C GLY A 249 -8.98 28.22 1.19
N THR A 250 -8.92 26.91 0.99
CA THR A 250 -8.62 25.94 2.07
C THR A 250 -7.13 26.02 2.43
N LEU A 251 -6.85 26.04 3.73
CA LEU A 251 -5.51 25.92 4.30
C LEU A 251 -5.36 24.52 4.91
N ALA A 252 -4.19 23.91 4.75
CA ALA A 252 -3.73 22.85 5.66
C ALA A 252 -3.10 23.58 6.85
N PHE A 253 -3.80 23.62 7.99
CA PHE A 253 -3.38 24.40 9.15
C PHE A 253 -2.59 23.58 10.16
N LEU A 254 -2.74 22.25 10.15
CA LEU A 254 -1.84 21.32 10.80
C LEU A 254 -1.32 20.39 9.70
N VAL A 255 -0.01 20.29 9.56
CA VAL A 255 0.63 19.30 8.71
C VAL A 255 1.36 18.33 9.62
N GLY A 256 0.82 17.14 9.76
CA GLY A 256 1.42 16.04 10.47
C GLY A 256 2.33 15.22 9.55
N VAL A 257 3.52 14.88 10.05
CA VAL A 257 4.38 13.88 9.44
C VAL A 257 4.91 12.91 10.49
N ALA A 258 5.14 11.66 10.11
CA ALA A 258 5.90 10.73 10.93
C ALA A 258 6.92 9.94 10.09
N PHE A 259 8.06 9.62 10.69
CA PHE A 259 9.19 8.92 10.06
C PHE A 259 10.02 8.20 11.13
N PHE A 260 10.77 7.18 10.74
CA PHE A 260 11.64 6.45 11.67
C PHE A 260 13.05 7.05 11.72
N GLU A 261 13.59 7.15 12.93
CA GLU A 261 15.03 7.30 13.19
C GLU A 261 15.39 6.29 14.30
N ASP A 262 16.43 5.48 14.09
CA ASP A 262 16.87 4.41 15.01
C ASP A 262 15.72 3.54 15.57
N GLU A 263 14.90 3.01 14.65
CA GLU A 263 13.67 2.20 14.88
C GLU A 263 12.53 2.90 15.64
N SER A 264 12.77 4.09 16.21
CA SER A 264 11.78 4.90 16.92
C SER A 264 10.96 5.73 15.94
N LEU A 265 9.65 5.84 16.16
CA LEU A 265 8.78 6.65 15.30
C LEU A 265 8.73 8.10 15.82
N CYS A 266 9.32 9.02 15.08
CA CYS A 266 9.19 10.46 15.33
C CYS A 266 7.89 10.96 14.69
N VAL A 267 7.03 11.60 15.49
CA VAL A 267 5.84 12.33 15.03
C VAL A 267 6.15 13.82 15.13
N GLN A 268 6.20 14.52 13.99
CA GLN A 268 6.38 15.97 13.90
C GLN A 268 5.14 16.63 13.30
N GLN A 269 4.60 17.65 13.96
CA GLN A 269 3.37 18.30 13.53
C GLN A 269 3.58 19.81 13.48
N TYR A 270 3.38 20.40 12.30
CA TYR A 270 3.60 21.82 12.04
C TYR A 270 2.26 22.56 12.07
N LEU A 271 2.09 23.47 13.04
CA LEU A 271 0.87 24.24 13.25
C LEU A 271 1.00 25.66 12.67
N LEU A 272 0.04 26.04 11.83
CA LEU A 272 -0.08 27.37 11.24
C LEU A 272 -0.70 28.36 12.25
N THR A 273 0.13 28.92 13.13
CA THR A 273 -0.34 29.88 14.15
C THR A 273 -0.69 31.27 13.61
N GLU A 274 -0.14 31.65 12.44
CA GLU A 274 -0.36 32.94 11.79
C GLU A 274 -0.80 32.72 10.33
N LEU A 275 -1.94 33.29 9.92
CA LEU A 275 -2.40 33.19 8.53
C LEU A 275 -1.39 33.84 7.57
N GLY A 276 -1.12 33.19 6.44
CA GLY A 276 -0.12 33.64 5.46
C GLY A 276 1.34 33.34 5.83
N ARG A 277 1.59 32.60 6.92
CA ARG A 277 2.93 32.10 7.31
C ARG A 277 3.14 30.60 7.02
N GLU A 278 2.52 30.08 5.96
CA GLU A 278 2.65 28.65 5.59
C GLU A 278 4.03 28.32 4.98
N ALA A 279 4.69 29.28 4.32
CA ALA A 279 5.90 29.03 3.55
C ALA A 279 7.03 28.29 4.31
N PRO A 280 7.36 28.62 5.59
CA PRO A 280 8.39 27.89 6.35
C PRO A 280 7.99 26.43 6.61
N MET A 281 6.74 26.18 7.01
CA MET A 281 6.18 24.84 7.19
C MET A 281 6.21 24.01 5.90
N LEU A 282 5.82 24.61 4.77
CA LEU A 282 5.84 23.95 3.45
C LEU A 282 7.27 23.60 3.01
N GLN A 283 8.26 24.40 3.36
CA GLN A 283 9.68 24.11 3.09
C GLN A 283 10.18 22.91 3.91
N LEU A 284 9.90 22.85 5.21
CA LEU A 284 10.23 21.68 6.06
C LEU A 284 9.57 20.39 5.52
N LEU A 285 8.27 20.45 5.19
CA LEU A 285 7.57 19.34 4.55
C LEU A 285 8.25 18.93 3.24
N ALA A 286 8.73 19.89 2.44
CA ALA A 286 9.43 19.60 1.20
C ALA A 286 10.78 18.93 1.42
N GLU A 287 11.49 19.24 2.51
CA GLU A 287 12.71 18.53 2.91
C GLU A 287 12.42 17.09 3.32
N ARG A 288 11.42 16.87 4.18
CA ARG A 288 10.99 15.52 4.60
C ARG A 288 10.57 14.68 3.39
N ILE A 289 9.75 15.21 2.47
CA ILE A 289 9.34 14.49 1.25
C ILE A 289 10.55 14.19 0.34
N ARG A 290 11.53 15.09 0.23
CA ARG A 290 12.77 14.86 -0.54
C ARG A 290 13.67 13.79 0.08
N ALA A 291 13.64 13.62 1.40
CA ALA A 291 14.40 12.60 2.12
C ALA A 291 13.74 11.20 2.11
N ALA A 292 12.42 11.13 1.87
CA ALA A 292 11.63 9.91 1.91
C ALA A 292 11.88 8.97 0.71
N SER A 293 11.83 7.66 0.95
CA SER A 293 11.79 6.63 -0.11
C SER A 293 10.40 6.47 -0.71
N CYS A 294 9.37 6.66 0.11
CA CYS A 294 7.95 6.63 -0.24
C CYS A 294 7.17 7.52 0.74
N VAL A 295 6.02 8.04 0.29
CA VAL A 295 5.04 8.71 1.17
C VAL A 295 3.89 7.75 1.46
N VAL A 296 3.39 7.71 2.69
CA VAL A 296 2.24 6.90 3.11
C VAL A 296 1.16 7.82 3.68
N SER A 297 -0.10 7.62 3.31
CA SER A 297 -1.23 8.39 3.84
C SER A 297 -2.54 7.60 3.76
N TYR A 298 -3.61 8.10 4.38
CA TYR A 298 -4.96 7.58 4.20
C TYR A 298 -5.80 8.55 3.37
N ASN A 299 -6.25 8.16 2.16
CA ASN A 299 -6.98 9.03 1.20
C ASN A 299 -6.18 10.21 0.61
N GLY A 300 -4.93 10.44 1.03
CA GLY A 300 -4.15 11.62 0.66
C GLY A 300 -3.75 11.75 -0.80
N LYS A 301 -3.89 10.71 -1.63
CA LYS A 301 -3.82 10.89 -3.10
C LYS A 301 -4.96 11.75 -3.63
N SER A 302 -6.11 11.70 -2.98
CA SER A 302 -7.34 12.37 -3.40
C SER A 302 -7.59 13.70 -2.70
N PHE A 303 -6.95 13.92 -1.54
CA PHE A 303 -7.22 15.06 -0.66
C PHE A 303 -5.96 15.88 -0.33
N ASP A 304 -5.09 15.35 0.54
CA ASP A 304 -3.94 16.04 1.12
C ASP A 304 -2.94 16.52 0.08
N TRP A 305 -2.46 15.63 -0.80
CA TRP A 305 -1.45 16.00 -1.79
C TRP A 305 -1.96 17.01 -2.83
N PRO A 306 -3.18 16.89 -3.40
CA PRO A 306 -3.79 17.95 -4.19
C PRO A 306 -3.87 19.31 -3.47
N LEU A 307 -4.26 19.33 -2.19
CA LEU A 307 -4.32 20.56 -1.38
C LEU A 307 -2.92 21.16 -1.17
N LEU A 308 -1.97 20.36 -0.67
CA LEU A 308 -0.58 20.77 -0.42
C LEU A 308 0.07 21.33 -1.68
N ARG A 309 -0.13 20.69 -2.85
CA ARG A 309 0.36 21.21 -4.14
C ARG A 309 -0.20 22.60 -4.47
N ALA A 310 -1.47 22.87 -4.15
CA ALA A 310 -2.03 24.21 -4.30
C ALA A 310 -1.38 25.19 -3.30
N ARG A 311 -1.19 24.79 -2.03
CA ARG A 311 -0.52 25.62 -1.02
C ARG A 311 0.92 25.99 -1.39
N TYR A 312 1.69 25.03 -1.94
CA TYR A 312 3.02 25.25 -2.49
C TYR A 312 3.03 26.37 -3.54
N VAL A 313 2.16 26.27 -4.55
CA VAL A 313 2.03 27.28 -5.62
C VAL A 313 1.64 28.64 -5.05
N MET A 314 0.65 28.70 -4.15
CA MET A 314 0.17 29.95 -3.56
C MET A 314 1.22 30.65 -2.69
N ASN A 315 2.05 29.89 -1.97
CA ASN A 315 3.15 30.40 -1.16
C ASN A 315 4.45 30.64 -1.96
N ARG A 316 4.44 30.39 -3.29
CA ARG A 316 5.63 30.46 -4.18
C ARG A 316 6.79 29.58 -3.71
N VAL A 317 6.48 28.48 -3.02
CA VAL A 317 7.45 27.45 -2.62
C VAL A 317 7.44 26.35 -3.68
N ALA A 318 8.63 25.93 -4.14
CA ALA A 318 8.73 24.83 -5.10
C ALA A 318 8.26 23.52 -4.46
N ALA A 319 7.18 22.94 -4.99
CA ALA A 319 6.73 21.63 -4.55
C ALA A 319 7.81 20.57 -4.83
N PRO A 320 8.11 19.67 -3.87
CA PRO A 320 9.08 18.60 -4.09
C PRO A 320 8.57 17.60 -5.15
N PRO A 321 9.46 16.88 -5.85
CA PRO A 321 9.06 15.67 -6.55
C PRO A 321 8.51 14.68 -5.52
N LEU A 322 7.30 14.17 -5.73
CA LEU A 322 6.72 13.18 -4.82
C LEU A 322 7.32 11.80 -5.13
N PRO A 323 7.88 11.07 -4.13
CA PRO A 323 8.27 9.68 -4.29
C PRO A 323 7.02 8.78 -4.46
N PRO A 324 7.16 7.45 -4.64
CA PRO A 324 6.03 6.53 -4.64
C PRO A 324 5.09 6.77 -3.44
N HIS A 325 3.85 7.12 -3.72
CA HIS A 325 2.86 7.49 -2.70
C HIS A 325 1.91 6.32 -2.45
N LEU A 326 2.00 5.67 -1.30
CA LEU A 326 1.10 4.63 -0.85
C LEU A 326 -0.14 5.27 -0.21
N ASP A 327 -1.32 4.96 -0.75
CA ASP A 327 -2.60 5.36 -0.16
C ASP A 327 -3.27 4.13 0.44
N LEU A 328 -3.26 4.03 1.77
CA LEU A 328 -3.73 2.86 2.52
C LEU A 328 -5.23 2.63 2.33
N LEU A 329 -6.02 3.69 2.06
CA LEU A 329 -7.44 3.55 1.77
C LEU A 329 -7.69 2.75 0.48
N HIS A 330 -6.79 2.81 -0.50
CA HIS A 330 -6.89 1.98 -1.70
C HIS A 330 -6.59 0.50 -1.41
N CYS A 331 -5.70 0.21 -0.46
CA CYS A 331 -5.40 -1.15 -0.02
C CYS A 331 -6.59 -1.71 0.78
N ALA A 332 -7.03 -0.98 1.81
CA ALA A 332 -8.19 -1.29 2.63
C ALA A 332 -9.47 -1.56 1.79
N ARG A 333 -9.78 -0.69 0.82
CA ARG A 333 -10.95 -0.85 -0.06
C ARG A 333 -10.90 -2.10 -0.96
N ARG A 334 -9.73 -2.66 -1.24
CA ARG A 334 -9.60 -3.89 -2.07
C ARG A 334 -9.83 -5.16 -1.26
N VAL A 335 -9.48 -5.13 0.01
CA VAL A 335 -9.59 -6.27 0.93
C VAL A 335 -10.94 -6.24 1.64
N PHE A 336 -11.14 -5.25 2.52
CA PHE A 336 -12.19 -5.29 3.55
C PHE A 336 -13.56 -4.78 3.10
N LYS A 337 -13.68 -4.06 1.98
CA LYS A 337 -14.95 -3.42 1.55
C LYS A 337 -16.11 -4.40 1.33
N LYS A 338 -15.86 -5.71 1.18
CA LYS A 338 -16.93 -6.71 1.11
C LYS A 338 -17.51 -7.09 2.48
N ARG A 339 -16.73 -6.95 3.55
CA ARG A 339 -17.12 -7.27 4.94
C ARG A 339 -17.55 -6.03 5.72
N LEU A 340 -16.84 -4.91 5.50
CA LEU A 340 -17.04 -3.67 6.24
C LEU A 340 -17.90 -2.67 5.45
N ASP A 341 -18.94 -2.15 6.09
CA ASP A 341 -19.76 -1.03 5.59
C ASP A 341 -18.93 0.23 5.32
N SER A 342 -17.90 0.44 6.14
CA SER A 342 -17.03 1.60 6.10
C SER A 342 -15.57 1.22 6.30
N VAL A 343 -14.70 1.88 5.53
CA VAL A 343 -13.24 1.81 5.62
C VAL A 343 -12.71 3.24 5.73
N ARG A 344 -13.03 3.91 6.84
CA ARG A 344 -12.33 5.12 7.30
C ARG A 344 -11.15 4.70 8.17
N LEU A 345 -10.22 5.61 8.49
CA LEU A 345 -9.08 5.30 9.34
C LEU A 345 -9.51 4.75 10.71
N VAL A 346 -10.43 5.44 11.40
CA VAL A 346 -11.07 4.98 12.65
C VAL A 346 -11.79 3.62 12.57
N ASP A 347 -12.26 3.24 11.38
CA ASP A 347 -12.83 1.90 11.20
C ASP A 347 -11.72 0.85 11.05
N MET A 348 -10.57 1.20 10.47
CA MET A 348 -9.46 0.28 10.30
C MET A 348 -8.60 0.14 11.55
N GLU A 349 -8.46 1.18 12.37
CA GLU A 349 -7.88 1.11 13.71
C GLU A 349 -8.60 0.07 14.58
N ARG A 350 -9.94 0.14 14.61
CA ARG A 350 -10.78 -0.81 15.34
C ARG A 350 -10.66 -2.24 14.78
N GLU A 351 -10.82 -2.41 13.47
CA GLU A 351 -10.94 -3.74 12.84
C GLU A 351 -9.60 -4.47 12.66
N LEU A 352 -8.48 -3.74 12.53
CA LEU A 352 -7.16 -4.34 12.32
C LEU A 352 -6.29 -4.32 13.57
N LEU A 353 -6.36 -3.24 14.35
CA LEU A 353 -5.48 -2.99 15.49
C LEU A 353 -6.17 -3.17 16.84
N GLY A 354 -7.50 -3.36 16.86
CA GLY A 354 -8.29 -3.43 18.09
C GLY A 354 -8.36 -2.10 18.86
N PHE A 355 -8.00 -0.98 18.22
CA PHE A 355 -7.93 0.32 18.87
C PHE A 355 -9.24 1.09 18.72
N VAL A 356 -9.77 1.59 19.83
CA VAL A 356 -10.94 2.47 19.87
C VAL A 356 -10.53 3.75 20.58
N ARG A 357 -10.66 4.89 19.91
CA ARG A 357 -10.28 6.19 20.46
C ARG A 357 -11.28 6.63 21.53
N GLU A 358 -10.77 6.99 22.70
CA GLU A 358 -11.55 7.62 23.76
C GLU A 358 -11.42 9.15 23.65
N HIS A 359 -12.51 9.89 23.91
CA HIS A 359 -12.54 11.35 23.99
C HIS A 359 -12.04 12.16 22.77
N ASP A 360 -11.82 11.51 21.63
CA ASP A 360 -11.31 12.11 20.39
C ASP A 360 -12.19 13.25 19.83
N VAL A 361 -11.55 14.22 19.17
CA VAL A 361 -12.23 15.32 18.49
C VAL A 361 -12.89 14.80 17.21
N SER A 362 -14.15 15.15 16.98
CA SER A 362 -14.79 14.82 15.71
C SER A 362 -14.15 15.63 14.59
N GLY A 363 -13.69 14.99 13.51
CA GLY A 363 -13.12 15.66 12.33
C GLY A 363 -14.04 16.72 11.68
N ALA A 364 -15.34 16.73 12.00
CA ALA A 364 -16.26 17.79 11.60
C ALA A 364 -16.15 19.07 12.45
N GLU A 365 -15.68 18.97 13.69
CA GLU A 365 -15.43 20.10 14.61
C GLU A 365 -14.06 20.77 14.35
N ILE A 366 -13.07 19.99 13.91
CA ILE A 366 -11.66 20.40 13.78
C ILE A 366 -11.48 21.76 13.05
N PRO A 367 -12.11 22.02 11.87
CA PRO A 367 -11.99 23.31 11.20
C PRO A 367 -12.53 24.48 12.05
N GLY A 368 -13.57 24.23 12.84
CA GLY A 368 -14.19 25.23 13.73
C GLY A 368 -13.31 25.58 14.93
N ILE A 369 -12.60 24.58 15.49
CA ILE A 369 -11.64 24.79 16.59
C ILE A 369 -10.48 25.68 16.13
N TYR A 370 -9.91 25.42 14.96
CA TYR A 370 -8.86 26.29 14.40
C TYR A 370 -9.36 27.70 14.08
N LEU A 371 -10.54 27.83 13.46
CA LEU A 371 -11.14 29.14 13.19
C LEU A 371 -11.49 29.92 14.47
N HIS A 372 -11.77 29.24 15.58
CA HIS A 372 -11.89 29.90 16.89
C HIS A 372 -10.54 30.50 17.30
N PHE A 373 -9.49 29.68 17.37
CA PHE A 373 -8.14 30.11 17.78
C PHE A 373 -7.64 31.31 16.96
N VAL A 374 -7.76 31.28 15.63
CA VAL A 374 -7.34 32.38 14.76
C VAL A 374 -8.10 33.69 15.04
N ARG A 375 -9.33 33.62 15.57
CA ARG A 375 -10.18 34.79 15.88
C ARG A 375 -10.03 35.29 17.32
N SER A 376 -9.77 34.42 18.29
CA SER A 376 -9.69 34.76 19.71
C SER A 376 -8.26 34.91 20.23
N GLY A 377 -7.30 34.23 19.60
CA GLY A 377 -5.96 33.98 20.16
C GLY A 377 -5.94 32.91 21.26
N ASP A 378 -7.10 32.33 21.62
CA ASP A 378 -7.23 31.30 22.65
C ASP A 378 -7.03 29.90 22.04
N PRO A 379 -6.05 29.09 22.51
CA PRO A 379 -5.84 27.73 22.02
C PRO A 379 -7.05 26.80 22.17
N GLY A 380 -7.92 27.02 23.17
CA GLY A 380 -9.15 26.23 23.35
C GLY A 380 -8.92 24.71 23.41
N ARG A 381 -9.35 24.02 22.33
CA ARG A 381 -9.27 22.56 22.10
C ARG A 381 -8.20 22.14 21.07
N LEU A 382 -7.24 23.00 20.74
CA LEU A 382 -6.19 22.66 19.75
C LEU A 382 -5.25 21.53 20.22
N ASP A 383 -5.14 21.29 21.52
CA ASP A 383 -4.54 20.10 22.12
C ASP A 383 -5.14 18.82 21.52
N GLY A 384 -6.47 18.67 21.57
CA GLY A 384 -7.17 17.50 21.02
C GLY A 384 -7.09 17.38 19.48
N VAL A 385 -6.91 18.50 18.75
CA VAL A 385 -6.69 18.46 17.29
C VAL A 385 -5.30 17.94 16.94
N VAL A 386 -4.29 18.34 17.72
CA VAL A 386 -2.93 17.82 17.59
C VAL A 386 -2.88 16.34 17.96
N GLU A 387 -3.58 15.94 19.03
CA GLU A 387 -3.70 14.53 19.43
C GLU A 387 -4.40 13.67 18.35
N HIS A 388 -5.47 14.16 17.73
CA HIS A 388 -6.17 13.49 16.62
C HIS A 388 -5.23 13.17 15.45
N ASN A 389 -4.57 14.20 14.91
CA ASN A 389 -3.62 14.06 13.81
C ASN A 389 -2.39 13.21 14.20
N GLY A 390 -2.00 13.22 15.48
CA GLY A 390 -0.97 12.33 16.02
C GLY A 390 -1.40 10.87 15.94
N HIS A 391 -2.59 10.54 16.46
CA HIS A 391 -3.17 9.18 16.36
C HIS A 391 -3.36 8.74 14.91
N ASP A 392 -3.76 9.62 14.00
CA ASP A 392 -3.86 9.32 12.57
C ASP A 392 -2.52 8.86 12.00
N LEU A 393 -1.43 9.61 12.22
CA LEU A 393 -0.08 9.24 11.77
C LEU A 393 0.42 7.92 12.33
N ILE A 394 0.21 7.68 13.63
CA ILE A 394 0.58 6.43 14.32
C ILE A 394 -0.19 5.25 13.72
N ALA A 395 -1.49 5.44 13.46
CA ALA A 395 -2.34 4.45 12.80
C ALA A 395 -1.85 4.11 11.38
N LEU A 396 -1.31 5.07 10.61
CA LEU A 396 -0.76 4.78 9.28
C LEU A 396 0.39 3.78 9.34
N ALA A 397 1.30 3.92 10.31
CA ALA A 397 2.41 3.00 10.50
C ALA A 397 1.93 1.61 10.91
N ALA A 398 1.10 1.51 11.96
CA ALA A 398 0.57 0.24 12.44
C ALA A 398 -0.30 -0.49 11.40
N ILE A 399 -1.14 0.23 10.63
CA ILE A 399 -1.97 -0.36 9.57
C ILE A 399 -1.10 -0.85 8.39
N LEU A 400 -0.03 -0.15 8.03
CA LEU A 400 0.89 -0.62 6.99
C LEU A 400 1.53 -1.96 7.37
N GLY A 401 2.03 -2.07 8.59
CA GLY A 401 2.62 -3.30 9.12
C GLY A 401 1.61 -4.45 9.19
N GLU A 402 0.45 -4.23 9.80
CA GLU A 402 -0.58 -5.27 9.94
C GLU A 402 -1.16 -5.71 8.58
N LEU A 403 -1.33 -4.80 7.61
CA LEU A 403 -1.70 -5.15 6.23
C LEU A 403 -0.64 -6.03 5.55
N ALA A 404 0.64 -5.68 5.68
CA ALA A 404 1.73 -6.47 5.11
C ALA A 404 1.80 -7.86 5.76
N LYS A 405 1.66 -7.94 7.08
CA LYS A 405 1.65 -9.16 7.88
C LYS A 405 0.48 -10.09 7.52
N ARG A 406 -0.76 -9.58 7.48
CA ARG A 406 -1.95 -10.35 7.05
C ARG A 406 -1.92 -10.74 5.58
N PHE A 407 -1.16 -10.05 4.73
CA PHE A 407 -0.96 -10.43 3.33
C PHE A 407 0.22 -11.40 3.11
N ARG A 408 1.21 -11.44 4.02
CA ARG A 408 2.33 -12.40 3.98
C ARG A 408 1.80 -13.83 4.05
N ASP A 409 0.98 -14.11 5.06
CA ASP A 409 0.48 -15.45 5.38
C ASP A 409 -1.00 -15.49 5.74
N VAL A 410 -1.63 -16.61 5.39
CA VAL A 410 -3.02 -16.94 5.76
C VAL A 410 -3.13 -17.15 7.27
N ARG A 411 -4.06 -16.46 7.91
CA ARG A 411 -4.40 -16.58 9.33
C ARG A 411 -5.73 -17.31 9.47
N ARG A 412 -5.86 -18.27 10.40
CA ARG A 412 -7.09 -19.09 10.47
C ARG A 412 -8.28 -18.35 11.07
N GLU A 413 -7.98 -17.29 11.82
CA GLU A 413 -8.90 -16.41 12.52
C GLU A 413 -9.38 -15.21 11.67
N ASP A 414 -8.76 -14.96 10.50
CA ASP A 414 -9.19 -13.90 9.58
C ASP A 414 -10.46 -14.29 8.82
N ASP A 415 -11.32 -13.30 8.54
CA ASP A 415 -12.62 -13.51 7.91
C ASP A 415 -12.49 -14.07 6.46
N PRO A 416 -13.35 -15.01 6.03
CA PRO A 416 -13.37 -15.54 4.66
C PRO A 416 -13.45 -14.48 3.55
N LEU A 417 -14.16 -13.37 3.78
CA LEU A 417 -14.26 -12.24 2.83
C LEU A 417 -12.95 -11.47 2.73
N ASP A 418 -12.19 -11.34 3.83
CA ASP A 418 -10.89 -10.69 3.87
C ASP A 418 -9.85 -11.57 3.15
N HIS A 419 -9.86 -12.87 3.41
CA HIS A 419 -9.10 -13.86 2.63
C HIS A 419 -9.44 -13.79 1.13
N LEU A 420 -10.71 -13.69 0.76
CA LEU A 420 -11.13 -13.53 -0.64
C LEU A 420 -10.66 -12.18 -1.23
N GLY A 421 -10.58 -11.14 -0.40
CA GLY A 421 -9.98 -9.85 -0.73
C GLY A 421 -8.49 -9.97 -1.06
N TYR A 422 -7.69 -10.55 -0.16
CA TYR A 422 -6.28 -10.82 -0.38
C TYR A 422 -6.01 -11.74 -1.58
N ALA A 423 -6.84 -12.78 -1.78
CA ALA A 423 -6.75 -13.66 -2.94
C ALA A 423 -6.90 -12.90 -4.28
N LYS A 424 -7.81 -11.90 -4.32
CA LYS A 424 -8.00 -11.02 -5.49
C LYS A 424 -6.88 -10.02 -5.68
N VAL A 425 -6.26 -9.53 -4.59
CA VAL A 425 -5.07 -8.68 -4.66
C VAL A 425 -3.90 -9.49 -5.24
N ALA A 426 -3.61 -10.67 -4.70
CA ALA A 426 -2.57 -11.56 -5.20
C ALA A 426 -2.80 -11.99 -6.67
N GLU A 427 -4.03 -12.36 -7.05
CA GLU A 427 -4.39 -12.66 -8.46
C GLU A 427 -4.06 -11.48 -9.40
N ARG A 428 -4.26 -10.25 -8.94
CA ARG A 428 -3.96 -9.03 -9.73
C ARG A 428 -2.49 -8.62 -9.70
N ALA A 429 -1.77 -8.93 -8.62
CA ALA A 429 -0.32 -8.75 -8.52
C ALA A 429 0.46 -9.79 -9.34
N GLY A 430 -0.19 -10.86 -9.80
CA GLY A 430 0.42 -11.96 -10.54
C GLY A 430 1.00 -13.06 -9.66
N ASP A 431 0.85 -12.97 -8.33
CA ASP A 431 1.29 -14.00 -7.40
C ASP A 431 0.26 -15.13 -7.33
N ALA A 432 0.49 -16.16 -8.16
CA ALA A 432 -0.40 -17.31 -8.26
C ALA A 432 -0.39 -18.17 -6.99
N GLU A 433 0.73 -18.27 -6.28
CA GLU A 433 0.83 -19.11 -5.08
C GLU A 433 0.03 -18.49 -3.93
N ARG A 434 0.27 -17.22 -3.63
CA ARG A 434 -0.47 -16.47 -2.61
C ARG A 434 -1.96 -16.38 -2.95
N ALA A 435 -2.31 -16.17 -4.23
CA ALA A 435 -3.71 -16.18 -4.67
C ALA A 435 -4.39 -17.53 -4.42
N ALA A 436 -3.70 -18.66 -4.66
CA ALA A 436 -4.23 -19.99 -4.37
C ALA A 436 -4.36 -20.27 -2.86
N ARG A 437 -3.37 -19.87 -2.05
CA ARG A 437 -3.39 -20.01 -0.58
C ARG A 437 -4.60 -19.28 0.02
N PHE A 438 -4.76 -17.99 -0.28
CA PHE A 438 -5.89 -17.20 0.23
C PHE A 438 -7.25 -17.64 -0.33
N ALA A 439 -7.33 -18.08 -1.59
CA ALA A 439 -8.57 -18.61 -2.14
C ALA A 439 -9.02 -19.90 -1.45
N SER A 440 -8.07 -20.81 -1.17
CA SER A 440 -8.35 -22.04 -0.40
C SER A 440 -8.79 -21.72 1.03
N ALA A 441 -8.17 -20.72 1.67
CA ALA A 441 -8.55 -20.25 3.00
C ALA A 441 -9.98 -19.69 3.04
N ALA A 442 -10.31 -18.79 2.11
CA ALA A 442 -11.65 -18.23 1.97
C ALA A 442 -12.73 -19.31 1.74
N ALA A 443 -12.43 -20.31 0.90
CA ALA A 443 -13.36 -21.41 0.63
C ALA A 443 -13.54 -22.39 1.80
N ALA A 444 -12.53 -22.52 2.68
CA ALA A 444 -12.57 -23.40 3.84
C ALA A 444 -13.04 -22.71 5.13
N GLY A 445 -13.04 -21.37 5.18
CA GLY A 445 -13.30 -20.59 6.39
C GLY A 445 -14.77 -20.43 6.82
N GLY A 446 -15.72 -21.08 6.14
CA GLY A 446 -17.13 -21.09 6.56
C GLY A 446 -17.92 -19.81 6.27
N GLY A 447 -17.49 -19.00 5.29
CA GLY A 447 -18.25 -17.86 4.80
C GLY A 447 -19.48 -18.25 3.99
N ASP A 448 -20.28 -17.27 3.55
CA ASP A 448 -21.49 -17.54 2.77
C ASP A 448 -21.24 -18.27 1.43
N GLU A 449 -22.30 -18.81 0.82
CA GLU A 449 -22.23 -19.56 -0.45
C GLU A 449 -21.73 -18.73 -1.66
N GLU A 450 -21.82 -17.40 -1.63
CA GLU A 450 -21.30 -16.54 -2.70
C GLU A 450 -19.81 -16.28 -2.49
N CYS A 451 -19.37 -16.03 -1.27
CA CYS A 451 -17.96 -15.94 -0.87
C CYS A 451 -17.22 -17.24 -1.20
N THR A 452 -17.73 -18.37 -0.71
CA THR A 452 -17.17 -19.71 -0.95
C THR A 452 -17.10 -20.00 -2.45
N LEU A 453 -18.16 -19.69 -3.21
CA LEU A 453 -18.18 -19.93 -4.65
C LEU A 453 -17.24 -18.98 -5.42
N GLU A 454 -17.15 -17.69 -5.05
CA GLU A 454 -16.18 -16.75 -5.63
C GLU A 454 -14.74 -17.19 -5.38
N ALA A 455 -14.44 -17.69 -4.17
CA ALA A 455 -13.14 -18.19 -3.76
C ALA A 455 -12.72 -19.43 -4.58
N LEU A 456 -13.58 -20.43 -4.68
CA LEU A 456 -13.32 -21.64 -5.47
C LEU A 456 -13.17 -21.33 -6.97
N LEU A 457 -13.96 -20.40 -7.51
CA LEU A 457 -13.79 -19.93 -8.89
C LEU A 457 -12.49 -19.13 -9.09
N LEU A 458 -11.98 -18.45 -8.06
CA LEU A 458 -10.66 -17.80 -8.10
C LEU A 458 -9.54 -18.85 -8.09
N ALA A 459 -9.60 -19.83 -7.19
CA ALA A 459 -8.66 -20.96 -7.14
C ALA A 459 -8.59 -21.68 -8.50
N ALA A 460 -9.73 -21.95 -9.14
CA ALA A 460 -9.78 -22.54 -10.48
C ALA A 460 -9.09 -21.67 -11.56
N ARG A 461 -9.32 -20.34 -11.56
CA ARG A 461 -8.63 -19.41 -12.49
C ARG A 461 -7.12 -19.38 -12.28
N VAL A 462 -6.69 -19.41 -11.02
CA VAL A 462 -5.27 -19.44 -10.63
C VAL A 462 -4.62 -20.74 -11.10
N ALA A 463 -5.19 -21.90 -10.74
CA ALA A 463 -4.72 -23.22 -11.18
C ALA A 463 -4.60 -23.33 -12.70
N ARG A 464 -5.61 -22.82 -13.44
CA ARG A 464 -5.57 -22.74 -14.90
C ARG A 464 -4.36 -21.98 -15.44
N ARG A 465 -4.02 -20.82 -14.87
CA ARG A 465 -2.83 -20.04 -15.28
C ARG A 465 -1.53 -20.78 -14.96
N SER A 466 -1.45 -21.40 -13.80
CA SER A 466 -0.32 -22.27 -13.40
C SER A 466 -0.28 -23.62 -14.14
N LYS A 467 -1.22 -23.86 -15.06
CA LYS A 467 -1.41 -25.11 -15.82
C LYS A 467 -1.69 -26.36 -14.97
N ASP A 468 -1.98 -26.23 -13.68
CA ASP A 468 -2.47 -27.35 -12.87
C ASP A 468 -3.91 -27.70 -13.33
N VAL A 469 -4.09 -28.91 -13.86
CA VAL A 469 -5.41 -29.41 -14.29
C VAL A 469 -6.17 -30.02 -13.10
N GLU A 470 -5.45 -30.64 -12.16
CA GLU A 470 -6.03 -31.34 -11.01
C GLU A 470 -6.57 -30.35 -9.98
N ALA A 471 -5.86 -29.24 -9.73
CA ALA A 471 -6.38 -28.17 -8.88
C ALA A 471 -7.54 -27.40 -9.55
N GLU A 472 -7.51 -27.18 -10.88
CA GLU A 472 -8.65 -26.56 -11.59
C GLU A 472 -9.90 -27.45 -11.50
N GLU A 473 -9.77 -28.76 -11.75
CA GLU A 473 -10.90 -29.70 -11.65
C GLU A 473 -11.44 -29.81 -10.23
N ARG A 474 -10.56 -30.00 -9.22
CA ARG A 474 -10.98 -30.08 -7.81
C ARG A 474 -11.74 -28.83 -7.37
N ALA A 475 -11.18 -27.64 -7.62
CA ALA A 475 -11.82 -26.39 -7.22
C ALA A 475 -13.20 -26.20 -7.89
N LEU A 476 -13.34 -26.57 -9.17
CA LEU A 476 -14.61 -26.48 -9.89
C LEU A 476 -15.63 -27.55 -9.46
N LEU A 477 -15.19 -28.76 -9.09
CA LEU A 477 -16.08 -29.80 -8.56
C LEU A 477 -16.55 -29.47 -7.14
N THR A 478 -15.68 -28.93 -6.27
CA THR A 478 -16.08 -28.40 -4.97
C THR A 478 -17.06 -27.23 -5.14
N ALA A 479 -16.79 -26.31 -6.06
CA ALA A 479 -17.69 -25.20 -6.39
C ALA A 479 -19.09 -25.68 -6.80
N LEU A 480 -19.15 -26.76 -7.60
CA LEU A 480 -20.40 -27.37 -8.04
C LEU A 480 -21.18 -27.99 -6.86
N GLY A 481 -20.46 -28.61 -5.91
CA GLY A 481 -21.01 -29.15 -4.66
C GLY A 481 -21.51 -28.06 -3.70
N THR A 482 -20.84 -26.91 -3.63
CA THR A 482 -21.34 -25.73 -2.88
C THR A 482 -22.63 -25.20 -3.50
N ARG A 483 -22.65 -24.97 -4.81
CA ARG A 483 -23.84 -24.52 -5.54
C ARG A 483 -23.74 -24.86 -7.01
N ALA A 484 -24.78 -25.51 -7.55
CA ALA A 484 -24.90 -25.89 -8.96
C ALA A 484 -25.17 -24.70 -9.91
N ALA A 485 -24.38 -23.63 -9.78
CA ALA A 485 -24.55 -22.41 -10.56
C ALA A 485 -24.10 -22.62 -12.03
N PRO A 486 -24.85 -22.12 -13.03
CA PRO A 486 -24.51 -22.23 -14.44
C PRO A 486 -23.10 -21.74 -14.80
N ARG A 487 -22.54 -20.78 -14.05
CA ARG A 487 -21.16 -20.29 -14.20
C ARG A 487 -20.10 -21.36 -13.92
N VAL A 488 -20.37 -22.29 -12.99
CA VAL A 488 -19.46 -23.42 -12.67
C VAL A 488 -19.51 -24.47 -13.77
N HIS A 489 -20.72 -24.83 -14.20
CA HIS A 489 -20.93 -25.74 -15.33
C HIS A 489 -20.23 -25.24 -16.61
N LEU A 490 -20.22 -23.93 -16.85
CA LEU A 490 -19.54 -23.34 -18.01
C LEU A 490 -18.02 -23.53 -17.95
N GLU A 491 -17.39 -23.34 -16.78
CA GLU A 491 -15.95 -23.55 -16.62
C GLU A 491 -15.60 -25.06 -16.67
N LEU A 492 -16.41 -25.94 -16.05
CA LEU A 492 -16.25 -27.40 -16.15
C LEU A 492 -16.39 -27.89 -17.60
N ALA A 493 -17.36 -27.38 -18.36
CA ALA A 493 -17.52 -27.73 -19.77
C ALA A 493 -16.29 -27.35 -20.60
N LYS A 494 -15.69 -26.17 -20.36
CA LYS A 494 -14.43 -25.74 -20.99
C LYS A 494 -13.25 -26.61 -20.58
N LEU A 495 -13.09 -26.90 -19.29
CA LEU A 495 -12.03 -27.75 -18.73
C LEU A 495 -12.05 -29.13 -19.40
N TYR A 496 -13.21 -29.79 -19.41
CA TYR A 496 -13.38 -31.11 -20.01
C TYR A 496 -13.24 -31.09 -21.54
N GLU A 497 -13.76 -30.06 -22.22
CA GLU A 497 -13.65 -29.92 -23.69
C GLU A 497 -12.20 -29.72 -24.17
N HIS A 498 -11.42 -28.89 -23.47
CA HIS A 498 -10.15 -28.37 -23.96
C HIS A 498 -8.91 -28.99 -23.29
N ARG A 499 -8.94 -29.23 -21.97
CA ARG A 499 -7.77 -29.73 -21.22
C ARG A 499 -7.82 -31.24 -21.02
N ARG A 500 -8.92 -31.79 -20.48
CA ARG A 500 -9.09 -33.24 -20.28
C ARG A 500 -9.43 -34.01 -21.56
N LYS A 501 -10.02 -33.34 -22.55
CA LYS A 501 -10.52 -33.94 -23.80
C LYS A 501 -11.58 -35.03 -23.58
N ASP A 502 -12.41 -34.86 -22.55
CA ASP A 502 -13.56 -35.71 -22.25
C ASP A 502 -14.84 -35.07 -22.82
N PRO A 503 -15.33 -35.49 -24.01
CA PRO A 503 -16.52 -34.92 -24.60
C PRO A 503 -17.82 -35.32 -23.88
N VAL A 504 -17.82 -36.38 -23.06
CA VAL A 504 -19.01 -36.85 -22.33
C VAL A 504 -19.29 -35.95 -21.15
N ARG A 505 -18.29 -35.76 -20.27
CA ARG A 505 -18.41 -34.82 -19.14
C ARG A 505 -18.60 -33.38 -19.63
N ALA A 506 -17.87 -32.96 -20.67
CA ALA A 506 -18.05 -31.64 -21.26
C ALA A 506 -19.49 -31.41 -21.75
N LEU A 507 -20.11 -32.40 -22.39
CA LEU A 507 -21.49 -32.30 -22.87
C LEU A 507 -22.48 -32.24 -21.71
N SER A 508 -22.30 -33.07 -20.68
CA SER A 508 -23.13 -33.06 -19.47
C SER A 508 -23.17 -31.69 -18.80
N HIS A 509 -22.03 -31.04 -18.56
CA HIS A 509 -22.02 -29.69 -18.00
C HIS A 509 -22.50 -28.62 -19.00
N ALA A 510 -22.25 -28.77 -20.31
CA ALA A 510 -22.75 -27.85 -21.33
C ALA A 510 -24.30 -27.77 -21.40
N MET A 511 -25.00 -28.79 -20.90
CA MET A 511 -26.47 -28.78 -20.85
C MET A 511 -27.03 -27.80 -19.81
N THR A 512 -26.26 -27.33 -18.82
CA THR A 512 -26.74 -26.48 -17.71
C THR A 512 -26.01 -25.12 -17.63
N THR A 513 -25.37 -24.67 -18.72
CA THR A 513 -24.62 -23.40 -18.75
C THR A 513 -25.47 -22.13 -18.90
N CYS A 514 -26.76 -22.24 -19.23
CA CYS A 514 -27.64 -21.08 -19.32
C CYS A 514 -28.00 -20.58 -17.90
N PRO A 515 -27.92 -19.27 -17.57
CA PRO A 515 -27.69 -18.12 -18.45
C PRO A 515 -26.24 -17.57 -18.41
N ALA A 516 -25.24 -18.36 -18.02
CA ALA A 516 -23.84 -17.92 -17.93
C ALA A 516 -23.11 -17.82 -19.28
N GLU A 517 -23.61 -18.46 -20.34
CA GLU A 517 -23.25 -18.17 -21.74
C GLU A 517 -24.53 -17.92 -22.56
N ALA A 518 -24.42 -17.22 -23.70
CA ALA A 518 -25.60 -16.92 -24.51
C ALA A 518 -26.21 -18.19 -25.14
N LEU A 519 -27.53 -18.18 -25.40
CA LEU A 519 -28.24 -19.35 -25.94
C LEU A 519 -27.55 -19.92 -27.19
N GLU A 520 -27.22 -19.05 -28.15
CA GLU A 520 -26.51 -19.44 -29.38
C GLU A 520 -25.12 -20.03 -29.12
N GLU A 521 -24.38 -19.53 -28.13
CA GLU A 521 -23.04 -20.04 -27.78
C GLU A 521 -23.14 -21.44 -27.18
N ARG A 522 -24.12 -21.64 -26.29
CA ARG A 522 -24.47 -22.95 -25.73
C ARG A 522 -24.88 -23.93 -26.82
N GLU A 523 -25.77 -23.56 -27.73
CA GLU A 523 -26.18 -24.43 -28.86
C GLU A 523 -25.00 -24.80 -29.76
N ARG A 524 -24.15 -23.83 -30.12
CA ARG A 524 -22.91 -24.07 -30.89
C ARG A 524 -21.95 -24.99 -30.14
N ARG A 525 -21.85 -24.88 -28.80
CA ARG A 525 -21.06 -25.79 -27.94
C ARG A 525 -21.65 -27.20 -27.93
N LEU A 526 -22.95 -27.35 -27.66
CA LEU A 526 -23.66 -28.63 -27.64
C LEU A 526 -23.50 -29.37 -28.98
N LYS A 527 -23.75 -28.70 -30.11
CA LYS A 527 -23.59 -29.28 -31.46
C LYS A 527 -22.14 -29.72 -31.73
N ARG A 528 -21.15 -28.92 -31.30
CA ARG A 528 -19.72 -29.23 -31.44
C ARG A 528 -19.30 -30.44 -30.59
N LEU A 529 -19.79 -30.52 -29.34
CA LEU A 529 -19.50 -31.62 -28.42
C LEU A 529 -20.18 -32.93 -28.84
N ALA A 530 -21.46 -32.89 -29.21
CA ALA A 530 -22.17 -34.04 -29.77
C ALA A 530 -21.47 -34.60 -31.03
N GLY A 531 -21.03 -33.72 -31.93
CA GLY A 531 -20.24 -34.12 -33.11
C GLY A 531 -18.87 -34.72 -32.76
N ARG A 532 -18.21 -34.28 -31.69
CA ARG A 532 -16.97 -34.91 -31.19
C ARG A 532 -17.25 -36.30 -30.60
N LEU A 533 -18.31 -36.45 -29.81
CA LEU A 533 -18.71 -37.71 -29.19
C LEU A 533 -19.07 -38.77 -30.24
N ALA A 534 -19.85 -38.41 -31.26
CA ALA A 534 -20.18 -39.32 -32.37
C ALA A 534 -18.92 -39.87 -33.06
N ARG A 535 -17.95 -39.00 -33.38
CA ARG A 535 -16.66 -39.42 -33.97
C ARG A 535 -15.81 -40.27 -33.02
N HIS A 536 -15.90 -40.05 -31.71
CA HIS A 536 -15.19 -40.85 -30.72
C HIS A 536 -15.76 -42.28 -30.62
N ASN A 537 -17.09 -42.41 -30.63
CA ASN A 537 -17.77 -43.71 -30.59
C ASN A 537 -17.54 -44.53 -31.88
N VAL A 538 -17.51 -43.88 -33.05
CA VAL A 538 -17.17 -44.54 -34.33
C VAL A 538 -15.74 -45.09 -34.32
N ARG A 539 -14.79 -44.41 -33.66
CA ARG A 539 -13.40 -44.89 -33.51
C ARG A 539 -13.20 -46.00 -32.47
N LYS A 540 -14.16 -46.21 -31.56
CA LYS A 540 -14.08 -47.20 -30.47
C LYS A 540 -14.81 -48.52 -30.75
N ARG A 541 -15.52 -48.64 -31.87
CA ARG A 541 -16.02 -49.95 -32.32
C ARG A 541 -14.83 -50.81 -32.78
N PRO A 542 -14.59 -52.01 -32.21
CA PRO A 542 -13.71 -52.97 -32.85
C PRO A 542 -14.28 -53.32 -34.23
N ARG A 543 -13.39 -53.68 -35.16
CA ARG A 543 -13.77 -54.18 -36.48
C ARG A 543 -14.28 -55.61 -36.39
#